data_AF-A0A816FIB8-F1
#
_entry.id   AF-A0A816FIB8-F1
#
_cell.length_a   1.000
_cell.length_b   1.000
_cell.length_c   1.000
_cell.angle_alpha   90.00
_cell.angle_beta   90.00
_cell.angle_gamma   90.00
#
_symmetry.space_group_name_H-M   'P 1'
#
loop_
_entity.id
_entity.type
_entity.pdbx_description
1 polymer ?
#
loop_
_entity_poly.entity_id
_entity_poly.type
_entity_poly.pdbx_seq_one_letter_code
_entity_poly.pdbx_strand_id
1 'polypeptide(L)'
;MQRHHANIRLNPQFNRVYTRGRDFWSGPLNDGKDRGNQPYYCPLGWTRWSFYVTDNFDQKFKGWCICYHGTKFEYGLSILLNGMKPAKIKALGDGVYTTPSINYACHPRYAEVKPISEAARKIFKSGAYIQFVLECRVYPNDIKRI
;
A
#
# COMPACT_ATOMS: atom_id res chain seq x y z
N MET A 1 -19.53 1.96 23.47
CA MET A 1 -18.48 1.57 22.49
C MET A 1 -18.01 2.84 21.80
N GLN A 2 -16.91 3.44 22.27
CA GLN A 2 -16.40 4.72 21.72
C GLN A 2 -15.94 4.50 20.28
N ARG A 3 -16.61 5.16 19.34
CA ARG A 3 -16.14 5.25 17.95
C ARG A 3 -14.94 6.20 17.95
N HIS A 4 -13.73 5.67 18.06
CA HIS A 4 -12.53 6.41 17.71
C HIS A 4 -12.60 6.68 16.20
N HIS A 5 -13.09 7.86 15.81
CA HIS A 5 -12.85 8.37 14.47
C HIS A 5 -11.35 8.67 14.40
N ALA A 6 -10.59 7.72 13.84
CA ALA A 6 -9.19 7.95 13.53
C ALA A 6 -9.14 9.07 12.48
N ASN A 7 -8.63 10.24 12.88
CA ASN A 7 -8.35 11.30 11.93
C ASN A 7 -7.25 10.80 10.98
N ILE A 8 -7.60 10.55 9.72
CA ILE A 8 -6.61 10.22 8.69
C ILE A 8 -5.74 11.46 8.47
N ARG A 9 -4.47 11.35 8.84
CA ARG A 9 -3.46 12.39 8.63
C ARG A 9 -2.45 11.87 7.62
N LEU A 10 -2.07 12.71 6.65
CA LEU A 10 -0.93 12.39 5.79
C LEU A 10 0.38 12.63 6.55
N ASN A 11 1.42 11.91 6.15
CA ASN A 11 2.79 12.13 6.58
C ASN A 11 3.69 12.41 5.36
N PRO A 12 3.71 13.67 4.88
CA PRO A 12 4.40 14.03 3.64
C PRO A 12 5.89 13.72 3.64
N GLN A 13 6.54 13.64 4.80
CA GLN A 13 7.97 13.30 4.94
C GLN A 13 8.30 11.95 4.27
N PHE A 14 7.34 11.03 4.22
CA PHE A 14 7.51 9.70 3.62
C PHE A 14 6.89 9.57 2.23
N ASN A 15 6.32 10.64 1.67
CA ASN A 15 5.86 10.62 0.27
C ASN A 15 7.07 10.46 -0.66
N ARG A 16 6.93 9.64 -1.70
CA ARG A 16 8.01 9.36 -2.66
C ARG A 16 7.45 9.25 -4.07
N VAL A 17 8.22 9.68 -5.05
CA VAL A 17 7.91 9.52 -6.48
C VAL A 17 8.92 8.56 -7.06
N TYR A 18 8.46 7.35 -7.37
CA TYR A 18 9.31 6.29 -7.89
C TYR A 18 9.40 6.42 -9.41
N THR A 19 10.45 7.06 -9.89
CA THR A 19 10.69 7.26 -11.32
C THR A 19 12.17 7.07 -11.65
N ARG A 20 12.48 6.76 -12.92
CA ARG A 20 13.86 6.67 -13.40
C ARG A 20 14.59 8.00 -13.13
N GLY A 21 15.79 7.91 -12.54
CA GLY A 21 16.63 9.09 -12.22
C GLY A 21 16.31 9.81 -10.91
N ARG A 22 15.33 9.34 -10.12
CA ARG A 22 15.12 9.79 -8.72
C ARG A 22 15.31 8.61 -7.77
N ASP A 23 14.20 8.03 -7.31
CA ASP A 23 14.16 6.88 -6.42
C ASP A 23 14.02 5.57 -7.23
N PHE A 24 14.95 5.35 -8.16
CA PHE A 24 14.96 4.18 -9.04
C PHE A 24 15.83 3.07 -8.46
N TRP A 25 15.25 1.88 -8.32
CA TRP A 25 15.96 0.69 -7.83
C TRP A 25 15.59 -0.52 -8.68
N SER A 26 16.58 -1.07 -9.39
CA SER A 26 16.46 -2.35 -10.09
C SER A 26 16.76 -3.48 -9.11
N GLY A 27 15.71 -4.05 -8.52
CA GLY A 27 15.82 -5.11 -7.51
C GLY A 27 15.41 -4.65 -6.11
N PRO A 28 15.72 -5.45 -5.06
CA PRO A 28 15.38 -5.11 -3.69
C PRO A 28 16.13 -3.86 -3.22
N LEU A 29 15.41 -2.90 -2.65
CA LEU A 29 16.00 -1.70 -2.05
C LEU A 29 16.89 -2.06 -0.85
N ASN A 30 18.12 -1.56 -0.83
CA ASN A 30 19.05 -1.72 0.28
C ASN A 30 19.38 -0.36 0.92
N ASP A 31 18.41 0.18 1.66
CA ASP A 31 18.47 1.49 2.35
C ASP A 31 18.64 1.34 3.87
N GLY A 32 19.05 0.16 4.34
CA GLY A 32 19.20 -0.15 5.77
C GLY A 32 17.89 -0.23 6.56
N LYS A 33 16.73 -0.10 5.93
CA LYS A 33 15.44 -0.24 6.61
C LYS A 33 15.08 -1.71 6.84
N ASP A 34 14.57 -1.99 8.03
CA ASP A 34 14.06 -3.30 8.38
C ASP A 34 12.71 -3.57 7.68
N ARG A 35 12.69 -4.69 6.96
CA ARG A 35 11.53 -5.19 6.20
C ARG A 35 11.32 -6.68 6.43
N GLY A 36 11.66 -7.17 7.61
CA GLY A 36 11.42 -8.58 7.98
C GLY A 36 12.16 -9.57 7.08
N ASN A 37 13.39 -9.22 6.67
CA ASN A 37 14.22 -10.00 5.75
C ASN A 37 13.53 -10.33 4.41
N GLN A 38 12.56 -9.53 3.97
CA GLN A 38 11.92 -9.66 2.67
C GLN A 38 12.42 -8.61 1.69
N PRO A 39 12.60 -8.97 0.40
CA PRO A 39 12.96 -8.00 -0.63
C PRO A 39 11.83 -6.97 -0.78
N TYR A 40 12.20 -5.69 -0.85
CA TYR A 40 11.27 -4.62 -1.18
C TYR A 40 11.44 -4.21 -2.63
N TYR A 41 10.46 -4.59 -3.44
CA TYR A 41 10.37 -4.17 -4.82
C TYR A 41 9.71 -2.80 -4.88
N CYS A 42 10.54 -1.83 -5.25
CA CYS A 42 10.15 -0.44 -5.38
C CYS A 42 9.07 -0.29 -6.46
N PRO A 43 7.96 0.43 -6.21
CA PRO A 43 6.87 0.56 -7.16
C PRO A 43 7.19 1.61 -8.21
N LEU A 44 8.06 1.26 -9.16
CA LEU A 44 8.46 2.14 -10.26
C LEU A 44 7.25 2.61 -11.09
N GLY A 45 7.18 3.91 -11.34
CA GLY A 45 6.05 4.58 -11.97
C GLY A 45 4.98 5.07 -10.99
N TRP A 46 5.10 4.76 -9.70
CA TRP A 46 4.10 5.12 -8.69
C TRP A 46 4.51 6.34 -7.87
N THR A 47 3.50 7.06 -7.39
CA THR A 47 3.65 8.02 -6.31
C THR A 47 3.09 7.42 -5.04
N ARG A 48 3.92 7.32 -4.00
CA ARG A 48 3.49 6.90 -2.67
C ARG A 48 3.04 8.10 -1.85
N TRP A 49 1.85 7.95 -1.27
CA TRP A 49 1.29 8.85 -0.27
C TRP A 49 1.26 8.13 1.06
N SER A 50 1.96 8.67 2.05
CA SER A 50 2.08 8.04 3.37
C SER A 50 1.05 8.63 4.33
N PHE A 51 0.43 7.76 5.12
CA PHE A 51 -0.39 8.16 6.26
C PHE A 51 0.47 8.22 7.52
N TYR A 52 0.17 9.17 8.39
CA TYR A 52 0.70 9.18 9.75
C TYR A 52 0.01 8.08 10.55
N VAL A 53 0.80 7.12 11.04
CA VAL A 53 0.30 5.95 11.80
C VAL A 53 0.62 6.08 13.29
N THR A 54 1.84 6.48 13.63
CA THR A 54 2.35 6.56 15.00
C THR A 54 3.65 7.35 15.03
N ASP A 55 4.01 7.86 16.20
CA ASP A 55 5.40 8.22 16.51
C ASP A 55 6.26 6.95 16.60
N ASN A 56 7.56 7.09 16.34
CA ASN A 56 8.54 6.00 16.37
C ASN A 56 8.20 4.80 15.46
N PHE A 57 7.68 5.08 14.26
CA PHE A 57 7.23 4.08 13.28
C PHE A 57 8.23 2.94 13.06
N ASP A 58 9.51 3.25 12.82
CA ASP A 58 10.53 2.24 12.54
C ASP A 58 10.77 1.30 13.74
N GLN A 59 10.66 1.80 14.97
CA GLN A 59 10.78 0.97 16.17
C GLN A 59 9.56 0.06 16.35
N LYS A 60 8.35 0.60 16.16
CA LYS A 60 7.09 -0.17 16.32
C LYS A 60 6.96 -1.30 15.30
N PHE A 61 7.38 -1.06 14.07
CA PHE A 61 7.25 -2.01 12.96
C PHE A 61 8.56 -2.70 12.59
N LYS A 62 9.53 -2.72 13.52
CA LYS A 62 10.79 -3.46 13.37
C LYS A 62 10.50 -4.94 13.13
N GLY A 63 11.11 -5.54 12.12
CA GLY A 63 10.90 -6.92 11.69
C GLY A 63 9.64 -7.17 10.84
N TRP A 64 8.78 -6.17 10.63
CA TRP A 64 7.57 -6.34 9.82
C TRP A 64 7.89 -6.17 8.34
N CYS A 65 7.46 -7.11 7.51
CA CYS A 65 7.66 -7.00 6.07
C CYS A 65 6.71 -5.98 5.43
N ILE A 66 7.07 -5.55 4.23
CA ILE A 66 6.21 -4.71 3.38
C ILE A 66 5.52 -5.62 2.37
N CYS A 67 4.21 -5.50 2.26
CA CYS A 67 3.42 -6.13 1.21
C CYS A 67 2.43 -5.14 0.62
N TYR A 68 1.85 -5.51 -0.51
CA TYR A 68 0.91 -4.71 -1.27
C TYR A 68 -0.44 -5.42 -1.35
N HIS A 69 -1.52 -4.63 -1.29
CA HIS A 69 -2.89 -5.08 -1.43
C HIS A 69 -3.62 -4.23 -2.49
N GLY A 70 -3.94 -4.85 -3.62
CA GLY A 70 -4.82 -4.26 -4.63
C GLY A 70 -6.27 -4.37 -4.20
N THR A 71 -7.06 -3.31 -4.40
CA THR A 71 -8.50 -3.34 -4.12
C THR A 71 -9.29 -2.40 -5.03
N LYS A 72 -10.62 -2.39 -4.89
CA LYS A 72 -11.50 -1.42 -5.56
C LYS A 72 -11.56 -0.10 -4.78
N PHE A 73 -11.83 1.00 -5.48
CA PHE A 73 -11.94 2.33 -4.87
C PHE A 73 -12.97 2.39 -3.75
N GLU A 74 -14.12 1.72 -3.94
CA GLU A 74 -15.18 1.66 -2.92
C GLU A 74 -14.73 1.00 -1.61
N TYR A 75 -13.80 0.03 -1.67
CA TYR A 75 -13.28 -0.64 -0.48
C TYR A 75 -12.07 0.06 0.11
N GLY A 76 -11.31 0.83 -0.69
CA GLY A 76 -10.13 1.56 -0.23
C GLY A 76 -10.43 2.45 0.98
N LEU A 77 -11.46 3.30 0.89
CA LEU A 77 -11.86 4.15 2.00
C LEU A 77 -12.33 3.34 3.23
N SER A 78 -13.07 2.26 3.00
CA SER A 78 -13.50 1.37 4.08
C SER A 78 -12.31 0.75 4.82
N ILE A 79 -11.27 0.32 4.09
CA ILE A 79 -10.05 -0.25 4.67
C ILE A 79 -9.28 0.81 5.47
N LEU A 80 -9.14 2.03 4.93
CA LEU A 80 -8.45 3.12 5.63
C LEU A 80 -9.14 3.49 6.95
N LEU A 81 -10.47 3.44 7.00
CA LEU A 81 -11.25 3.80 8.18
C LEU A 81 -11.43 2.64 9.18
N ASN A 82 -11.48 1.40 8.72
CA ASN A 82 -11.84 0.24 9.56
C ASN A 82 -10.73 -0.83 9.69
N GLY A 83 -9.59 -0.62 9.04
CA GLY A 83 -8.55 -1.63 8.88
C GLY A 83 -8.90 -2.71 7.85
N MET A 84 -7.92 -3.57 7.57
CA MET A 84 -8.12 -4.73 6.69
C MET A 84 -8.87 -5.83 7.43
N LYS A 85 -9.83 -6.48 6.74
CA LYS A 85 -10.60 -7.61 7.26
C LYS A 85 -10.49 -8.80 6.31
N PRO A 86 -10.57 -10.04 6.81
CA PRO A 86 -10.53 -11.22 5.95
C PRO A 86 -11.56 -11.17 4.82
N ALA A 87 -11.19 -11.69 3.66
CA ALA A 87 -12.09 -11.78 2.52
C ALA A 87 -13.27 -12.72 2.83
N LYS A 88 -14.46 -12.39 2.33
CA LYS A 88 -15.64 -13.28 2.43
C LYS A 88 -15.44 -14.58 1.63
N ILE A 89 -14.80 -14.48 0.48
CA ILE A 89 -14.46 -15.62 -0.39
C ILE A 89 -13.04 -16.07 -0.02
N LYS A 90 -12.93 -17.31 0.47
CA LYS A 90 -11.72 -17.84 1.11
C LYS A 90 -11.14 -18.98 0.26
N ALA A 91 -10.31 -18.64 -0.73
CA ALA A 91 -9.66 -19.66 -1.56
C ALA A 91 -8.60 -20.45 -0.77
N LEU A 92 -7.96 -19.81 0.21
CA LEU A 92 -6.78 -20.32 0.94
C LEU A 92 -6.95 -20.13 2.47
N GLY A 93 -8.20 -20.13 2.93
CA GLY A 93 -8.57 -19.91 4.32
C GLY A 93 -8.80 -18.45 4.70
N ASP A 94 -9.00 -18.23 5.99
CA ASP A 94 -9.24 -16.92 6.58
C ASP A 94 -7.98 -16.05 6.58
N GLY A 95 -8.05 -14.92 5.88
CA GLY A 95 -6.97 -13.95 5.85
C GLY A 95 -7.18 -12.82 4.85
N VAL A 96 -6.19 -11.92 4.83
CA VAL A 96 -6.08 -10.85 3.83
C VAL A 96 -5.00 -11.25 2.84
N TYR A 97 -5.33 -11.23 1.56
CA TYR A 97 -4.37 -11.53 0.51
C TYR A 97 -3.48 -10.32 0.25
N THR A 98 -2.18 -10.49 0.45
CA THR A 98 -1.16 -9.49 0.13
C THR A 98 -0.03 -10.13 -0.63
N THR A 99 0.74 -9.33 -1.36
CA THR A 99 1.89 -9.80 -2.14
C THR A 99 3.09 -8.87 -1.95
N PRO A 100 4.33 -9.36 -1.91
CA PRO A 100 5.50 -8.49 -1.94
C PRO A 100 5.69 -7.79 -3.30
N SER A 101 4.95 -8.19 -4.33
CA SER A 101 5.05 -7.65 -5.69
C SER A 101 3.96 -6.62 -5.96
N ILE A 102 4.35 -5.35 -6.07
CA ILE A 102 3.45 -4.29 -6.54
C ILE A 102 2.88 -4.60 -7.92
N ASN A 103 3.68 -5.18 -8.84
CA ASN A 103 3.22 -5.53 -10.19
C ASN A 103 2.08 -6.54 -10.16
N TYR A 104 2.09 -7.45 -9.19
CA TYR A 104 0.99 -8.39 -8.99
C TYR A 104 -0.22 -7.67 -8.37
N ALA A 105 -0.01 -6.89 -7.29
CA ALA A 105 -1.08 -6.19 -6.61
C ALA A 105 -1.79 -5.15 -7.51
N CYS A 106 -1.06 -4.52 -8.42
CA CYS A 106 -1.61 -3.53 -9.35
C CYS A 106 -2.25 -4.13 -10.59
N HIS A 107 -2.29 -5.45 -10.76
CA HIS A 107 -3.00 -6.04 -11.88
C HIS A 107 -4.49 -5.65 -11.81
N PRO A 108 -5.15 -5.27 -12.92
CA PRO A 108 -6.55 -4.80 -12.93
C PRO A 108 -7.58 -5.75 -12.31
N ARG A 109 -7.23 -7.04 -12.20
CA ARG A 109 -8.00 -8.05 -11.47
C ARG A 109 -8.13 -7.72 -9.96
N TYR A 110 -7.12 -7.10 -9.37
CA TYR A 110 -7.02 -6.84 -7.94
C TYR A 110 -7.14 -5.36 -7.60
N ALA A 111 -6.48 -4.49 -8.37
CA ALA A 111 -6.54 -3.04 -8.19
C ALA A 111 -7.35 -2.38 -9.30
N GLU A 112 -8.45 -1.74 -8.94
CA GLU A 112 -9.35 -1.10 -9.91
C GLU A 112 -8.67 0.09 -10.60
N VAL A 113 -8.86 0.19 -11.92
CA VAL A 113 -8.43 1.33 -12.74
C VAL A 113 -9.67 2.15 -13.08
N LYS A 114 -9.67 3.45 -12.76
CA LYS A 114 -10.77 4.36 -13.08
C LYS A 114 -10.32 5.49 -14.00
N PRO A 115 -11.16 5.94 -14.95
CA PRO A 115 -10.88 7.17 -15.67
C PRO A 115 -10.87 8.36 -14.70
N ILE A 116 -9.95 9.29 -14.92
CA ILE A 116 -9.90 10.54 -14.16
C ILE A 116 -10.97 11.48 -14.71
N SER A 117 -11.91 11.89 -13.86
CA SER A 117 -12.93 12.87 -14.23
C SER A 117 -12.31 14.22 -14.53
N GLU A 118 -12.97 15.03 -15.36
CA GLU A 118 -12.50 16.37 -15.71
C GLU A 118 -12.27 17.25 -14.48
N ALA A 119 -13.16 17.18 -13.48
CA ALA A 119 -13.00 17.87 -12.20
C ALA A 119 -11.72 17.44 -11.45
N ALA A 120 -11.39 16.14 -11.48
CA ALA A 120 -10.21 15.59 -10.82
C ALA A 120 -8.89 15.87 -11.60
N ARG A 121 -8.95 16.26 -12.88
CA ARG A 121 -7.75 16.65 -13.66
C ARG A 121 -7.04 17.88 -13.10
N LYS A 122 -7.72 18.72 -12.32
CA LYS A 122 -7.07 19.81 -11.56
C LYS A 122 -5.98 19.28 -10.61
N ILE A 123 -6.19 18.06 -10.08
CA ILE A 123 -5.27 17.37 -9.17
C ILE A 123 -4.33 16.46 -9.99
N PHE A 124 -4.89 15.66 -10.90
CA PHE A 124 -4.16 14.67 -11.70
C PHE A 124 -3.86 15.19 -13.12
N LYS A 125 -3.12 16.29 -13.20
CA LYS A 125 -2.91 17.16 -14.39
C LYS A 125 -2.83 16.47 -15.76
N SER A 126 -2.11 15.36 -15.89
CA SER A 126 -1.86 14.67 -17.17
C SER A 126 -2.35 13.22 -17.22
N GLY A 127 -3.00 12.72 -16.16
CA GLY A 127 -3.45 11.33 -16.10
C GLY A 127 -4.79 11.12 -16.80
N ALA A 128 -4.88 10.10 -17.65
CA ALA A 128 -6.17 9.63 -18.18
C ALA A 128 -6.89 8.70 -17.18
N TYR A 129 -6.12 7.95 -16.38
CA TYR A 129 -6.60 6.95 -15.44
C TYR A 129 -5.90 7.07 -14.09
N ILE A 130 -6.58 6.61 -13.05
CA ILE A 130 -6.06 6.48 -11.70
C ILE A 130 -6.24 5.04 -11.20
N GLN A 131 -5.25 4.58 -10.47
CA GLN A 131 -5.23 3.31 -9.76
C GLN A 131 -4.53 3.55 -8.42
N PHE A 132 -4.91 2.79 -7.39
CA PHE A 132 -4.17 2.77 -6.14
C PHE A 132 -3.97 1.33 -5.66
N VAL A 133 -2.93 1.17 -4.85
CA VAL A 133 -2.61 -0.06 -4.14
C VAL A 133 -2.24 0.35 -2.72
N LEU A 134 -2.62 -0.45 -1.73
CA LEU A 134 -2.25 -0.22 -0.34
C LEU A 134 -0.90 -0.86 -0.06
N GLU A 135 0.05 -0.09 0.48
CA GLU A 135 1.28 -0.59 1.08
C GLU A 135 1.01 -0.90 2.56
N CYS A 136 1.32 -2.12 2.99
CA CYS A 136 1.00 -2.64 4.31
C CYS A 136 2.25 -3.14 5.03
N ARG A 137 2.30 -2.94 6.36
CA ARG A 137 3.22 -3.66 7.25
C ARG A 137 2.53 -4.93 7.71
N VAL A 138 3.19 -6.08 7.59
CA VAL A 138 2.66 -7.38 8.02
C VAL A 138 3.50 -7.94 9.15
N TYR A 139 2.84 -8.35 10.24
CA TYR A 139 3.51 -8.94 11.40
C TYR A 139 4.06 -10.32 11.00
N PRO A 140 5.35 -10.63 11.24
CA PRO A 140 5.97 -11.87 10.77
C PRO A 140 5.25 -13.14 11.19
N ASN A 141 4.63 -13.16 12.38
CA ASN A 141 3.95 -14.34 12.91
C ASN A 141 2.56 -14.59 12.30
N ASP A 142 2.01 -13.62 11.56
CA ASP A 142 0.70 -13.72 10.91
C ASP A 142 0.80 -14.15 9.44
N ILE A 143 2.03 -14.38 8.94
CA ILE A 143 2.28 -14.71 7.54
C ILE A 143 2.05 -16.21 7.30
N LYS A 144 1.07 -16.52 6.45
CA LYS A 144 0.91 -17.86 5.85
C LYS A 144 1.41 -17.81 4.42
N ARG A 145 2.53 -18.51 4.15
CA ARG A 145 3.06 -18.70 2.79
C ARG A 145 2.38 -19.91 2.16
N ILE A 146 2.08 -19.80 0.88
CA ILE A 146 1.31 -20.75 0.10
C ILE A 146 2.06 -21.00 -1.19
#